data_AF-W6JYS4-F1
#
_entry.id   AF-W6JYS4-F1
#
_cell.length_a   1.000
_cell.length_b   1.000
_cell.length_c   1.000
_cell.angle_alpha   90.00
_cell.angle_beta   90.00
_cell.angle_gamma   90.00
#
_symmetry.space_group_name_H-M   'P 1'
#
loop_
_entity.id
_entity.type
_entity.pdbx_description
1 polymer ?
#
loop_
_entity_poly.entity_id
_entity_poly.type
_entity_poly.pdbx_seq_one_letter_code
_entity_poly.pdbx_strand_id
1 'polypeptide(L)' 'MSDTRAAAEAAIRALATTPTPEAFAALLELSSLTGVALGDSARLLAATSSWSTVGEASGTTKQAAWARWHG' A
#
# COMPACT_ATOMS: atom_id res chain seq x y z
N MET A 1 -2.95 4.88 -15.83
CA MET A 1 -2.84 4.36 -14.45
C MET A 1 -3.08 2.85 -14.35
N SER A 2 -3.53 2.16 -15.43
CA SER A 2 -3.88 0.72 -15.43
C SER A 2 -2.69 -0.23 -15.52
N ASP A 3 -1.67 0.10 -16.31
CA ASP A 3 -0.69 -0.92 -16.74
C ASP A 3 0.31 -1.27 -15.64
N THR A 4 0.78 -0.27 -14.88
CA THR A 4 1.67 -0.49 -13.74
C THR A 4 0.99 -1.28 -12.62
N ARG A 5 -0.29 -1.00 -12.35
CA ARG A 5 -1.07 -1.76 -11.36
C ARG A 5 -1.23 -3.22 -11.79
N ALA A 6 -1.63 -3.45 -13.05
CA ALA A 6 -1.82 -4.80 -13.57
C ALA A 6 -0.52 -5.61 -13.53
N ALA A 7 0.62 -4.99 -13.88
CA ALA A 7 1.93 -5.62 -13.80
C ALA A 7 2.32 -5.97 -12.36
N ALA A 8 2.10 -5.06 -11.40
CA ALA A 8 2.37 -5.32 -9.98
C ALA A 8 1.53 -6.49 -9.44
N GLU A 9 0.22 -6.50 -9.73
CA GLU A 9 -0.65 -7.60 -9.32
C GLU A 9 -0.24 -8.94 -9.95
N ALA A 10 0.15 -8.94 -11.22
CA ALA A 10 0.63 -10.15 -11.89
C ALA A 10 1.91 -10.69 -11.25
N ALA A 11 2.87 -9.82 -10.93
CA ALA A 11 4.11 -10.21 -10.26
C ALA A 11 3.86 -10.77 -8.85
N ILE A 12 3.01 -10.13 -8.05
CA ILE A 12 2.63 -10.62 -6.72
C ILE A 12 1.97 -12.00 -6.82
N ARG A 13 1.04 -12.18 -7.76
CA ARG A 13 0.39 -13.48 -7.97
C ARG A 13 1.37 -14.57 -8.40
N ALA A 14 2.32 -14.25 -9.27
CA ALA A 14 3.36 -15.21 -9.69
C ALA A 14 4.23 -15.66 -8.50
N LEU A 15 4.66 -14.72 -7.64
CA LEU A 15 5.41 -15.04 -6.42
C LEU A 15 4.58 -15.91 -5.46
N ALA A 16 3.30 -15.59 -5.26
CA ALA A 16 2.42 -16.34 -4.36
C ALA A 16 2.19 -17.79 -4.80
N THR A 17 2.31 -18.09 -6.10
CA THR A 17 2.18 -19.46 -6.64
C THR A 17 3.52 -20.19 -6.76
N THR A 18 4.65 -19.57 -6.39
CA THR A 18 5.98 -20.16 -6.49
C THR A 18 6.40 -20.77 -5.15
N PRO A 19 6.54 -22.11 -5.01
CA PRO A 19 6.73 -22.77 -3.72
C PRO A 19 8.20 -22.78 -3.27
N THR A 20 8.79 -21.59 -3.09
CA THR A 20 10.21 -21.42 -2.70
C THR A 20 10.33 -20.44 -1.52
N PRO A 21 11.30 -20.64 -0.61
CA PRO A 21 11.59 -19.67 0.46
C PRO A 21 11.88 -18.26 -0.07
N GLU A 22 12.54 -18.16 -1.22
CA GLU A 22 12.91 -16.90 -1.86
C GLU A 22 11.67 -16.13 -2.33
N ALA A 23 10.67 -16.82 -2.91
CA ALA A 23 9.40 -16.20 -3.29
C ALA A 23 8.63 -15.68 -2.08
N PHE A 24 8.64 -16.41 -0.96
CA PHE A 24 8.04 -15.95 0.29
C PHE A 24 8.78 -14.73 0.86
N ALA A 25 10.11 -14.74 0.88
CA ALA A 25 10.93 -13.61 1.30
C ALA A 25 10.65 -12.36 0.45
N ALA A 26 10.57 -12.51 -0.88
CA ALA A 26 10.21 -11.42 -1.78
C ALA A 26 8.83 -10.83 -1.47
N LEU A 27 7.83 -11.66 -1.13
CA LEU A 27 6.50 -11.17 -0.72
C LEU A 27 6.54 -10.40 0.61
N LEU A 28 7.38 -10.79 1.56
CA LEU A 28 7.57 -10.04 2.81
C LEU A 28 8.18 -8.67 2.54
N GLU A 29 9.21 -8.60 1.70
CA GLU A 29 9.84 -7.35 1.29
C GLU A 29 8.86 -6.42 0.55
N LEU A 30 8.10 -6.97 -0.41
CA LEU A 30 7.09 -6.23 -1.15
C LEU A 30 5.95 -5.73 -0.25
N SER A 31 5.55 -6.52 0.75
CA SER A 31 4.55 -6.11 1.75
C SER A 31 5.06 -4.90 2.56
N SER A 32 6.31 -4.96 3.03
CA SER A 32 6.95 -3.85 3.74
C SER A 32 7.05 -2.59 2.87
N LEU A 33 7.56 -2.74 1.64
CA LEU A 33 7.68 -1.65 0.68
C LEU A 33 6.34 -0.99 0.37
N THR A 34 5.30 -1.80 0.13
CA THR A 34 3.94 -1.30 -0.15
C THR A 34 3.38 -0.55 1.06
N GLY A 35 3.65 -1.03 2.28
CA GLY A 35 3.24 -0.36 3.52
C GLY A 35 3.87 1.04 3.67
N VAL A 36 5.18 1.17 3.42
CA VAL A 36 5.90 2.45 3.44
C VAL A 36 5.34 3.40 2.39
N ALA A 37 5.24 2.94 1.14
CA ALA A 37 4.72 3.73 0.03
C ALA A 37 3.27 4.19 0.26
N LEU A 38 2.45 3.36 0.92
CA LEU A 38 1.09 3.72 1.29
C LEU A 38 1.06 4.87 2.32
N GLY A 39 1.98 4.86 3.30
CA GLY A 39 2.12 5.97 4.26
C GLY A 39 2.51 7.28 3.57
N ASP A 40 3.49 7.24 2.66
CA ASP A 40 3.90 8.40 1.88
C ASP A 40 2.74 8.93 1.02
N SER A 41 2.03 8.03 0.34
CA SER A 41 0.85 8.39 -0.46
C SER A 41 -0.27 8.97 0.39
N ALA A 42 -0.50 8.44 1.60
CA ALA A 42 -1.51 8.95 2.52
C ALA A 42 -1.17 10.38 2.97
N ARG A 43 0.08 10.66 3.32
CA ARG A 43 0.54 12.02 3.67
C ARG A 43 0.44 12.99 2.50
N LEU A 44 0.83 12.56 1.30
CA LEU A 44 0.69 13.39 0.10
C LEU A 44 -0.78 13.72 -0.17
N LEU A 45 -1.67 12.73 -0.13
CA LEU A 45 -3.11 12.92 -0.31
C LEU A 45 -3.70 13.84 0.76
N ALA A 46 -3.29 13.68 2.02
CA ALA A 46 -3.71 14.55 3.10
C ALA A 46 -3.24 16.00 2.91
N ALA A 47 -2.02 16.19 2.40
CA ALA A 47 -1.45 17.52 2.14
C ALA A 47 -2.11 18.23 0.96
N THR A 48 -2.49 17.49 -0.09
CA THR A 48 -3.18 18.06 -1.27
C THR A 48 -4.70 18.16 -1.10
N SER A 49 -5.26 17.42 -0.15
CA SER A 49 -6.70 17.40 0.15
C SER A 49 -6.92 17.48 1.67
N SER A 50 -7.15 16.34 2.33
CA SER A 50 -7.37 16.30 3.78
C SER A 50 -7.24 14.89 4.34
N TRP A 51 -7.04 14.78 5.65
CA TRP A 51 -7.11 13.50 6.37
C TRP A 51 -8.50 12.84 6.32
N SER A 52 -9.58 13.60 6.09
CA SER A 52 -10.91 13.01 5.86
C SER A 52 -10.93 12.21 4.56
N THR A 53 -10.36 12.77 3.48
CA THR A 53 -10.24 12.08 2.19
C THR A 53 -9.41 10.80 2.30
N VAL A 54 -8.32 10.81 3.08
CA VAL A 54 -7.53 9.60 3.34
C VAL A 54 -8.37 8.55 4.09
N GLY A 55 -9.14 8.97 5.11
CA GLY A 55 -10.05 8.09 5.84
C GLY A 55 -11.07 7.43 4.91
N GLU A 56 -11.77 8.23 4.11
CA GLU A 56 -12.75 7.74 3.12
C GLU A 56 -12.11 6.75 2.13
N ALA A 57 -10.96 7.11 1.53
CA ALA A 57 -10.28 6.26 0.55
C ALA A 57 -9.76 4.94 1.13
N SER A 58 -9.42 4.93 2.43
CA SER A 58 -8.94 3.73 3.13
C SER A 58 -10.05 2.95 3.86
N GLY A 59 -11.31 3.39 3.75
CA GLY A 59 -12.45 2.73 4.41
C GLY A 59 -12.41 2.84 5.93
N THR A 60 -11.81 3.89 6.49
CA THR A 60 -11.68 4.12 7.93
C THR A 60 -12.05 5.55 8.31
N THR A 61 -12.00 5.89 9.59
CA THR A 61 -12.29 7.26 10.04
C THR A 61 -11.07 8.17 9.82
N LYS A 62 -11.30 9.49 9.73
CA LYS A 62 -10.22 10.50 9.71
C LYS A 62 -9.22 10.28 10.85
N GLN A 63 -9.70 10.04 12.07
CA GLN A 63 -8.88 9.88 13.27
C GLN A 63 -8.01 8.63 13.18
N ALA A 64 -8.57 7.52 12.70
CA ALA A 64 -7.83 6.27 12.51
C ALA A 64 -6.78 6.40 11.39
N ALA A 65 -7.13 7.06 10.27
CA ALA A 65 -6.20 7.32 9.19
C ALA A 65 -5.03 8.24 9.62
N TRP A 66 -5.35 9.32 10.36
CA TRP A 66 -4.34 10.20 10.93
C TRP A 66 -3.43 9.42 11.87
N ALA A 67 -3.97 8.76 12.90
CA ALA A 67 -3.19 7.99 13.87
C ALA A 67 -2.26 6.96 13.23
N ARG A 68 -2.66 6.40 12.09
CA ARG A 68 -1.89 5.39 11.36
C ARG A 68 -0.75 5.95 10.51
N TRP A 69 -0.95 7.08 9.83
CA TRP A 69 -0.05 7.54 8.77
C TRP A 69 0.46 8.98 8.92
N HIS A 70 0.05 9.70 9.96
CA HIS A 70 0.52 11.08 10.17
C HIS A 70 2.02 11.18 10.48
N GLY A 71 2.60 10.11 11.03
CA GLY A 71 3.99 10.04 11.48
C GLY A 71 5.00 9.85 10.36
#